data_AF-A0A3C0PGN1-F1
#
_entry.id   AF-A0A3C0PGN1-F1
#
_cell.length_a   1.000
_cell.length_b   1.000
_cell.length_c   1.000
_cell.angle_alpha   90.00
_cell.angle_beta   90.00
_cell.angle_gamma   90.00
#
_symmetry.space_group_name_H-M   'P 1'
#
loop_
_entity.id
_entity.type
_entity.pdbx_description
1 polymer ?
#
loop_
_entity_poly.entity_id
_entity_poly.type
_entity_poly.pdbx_seq_one_letter_code
_entity_poly.pdbx_strand_id
1 'polypeptide(L)'
;MNKFALAVISLIVLAGSISAKNLLEKTIYFVNPTTNKIDSAKYWKIFVGSYPATLQRKFPGEETSTINTDLNLTILSSGYAEGYGYSKKGRIDCEATLMTDNSTSQKVSFDSIEYVYNGGANVKIKNQPASGMYLDVEGNKVMLARCLALTKYRLVVVEEDRNLKPDGDVNISFFTFSKAAIPVAQKAEKQAEAQTPNQ
;
A
#
# COMPACT_ATOMS: atom_id res chain seq x y z
N MET A 1 -27.81 -47.10 15.68
CA MET A 1 -26.49 -46.45 15.76
C MET A 1 -25.79 -46.64 14.43
N ASN A 2 -25.55 -45.57 13.68
CA ASN A 2 -24.44 -45.45 12.72
C ASN A 2 -24.33 -43.97 12.34
N LYS A 3 -23.30 -43.33 12.88
CA LYS A 3 -22.98 -41.91 12.67
C LYS A 3 -22.31 -41.78 11.29
N PHE A 4 -23.01 -41.24 10.30
CA PHE A 4 -22.35 -40.74 9.10
C PHE A 4 -21.72 -39.38 9.44
N ALA A 5 -20.42 -39.40 9.69
CA ALA A 5 -19.61 -38.19 9.75
C ALA A 5 -19.55 -37.61 8.33
N LEU A 6 -20.30 -36.55 8.09
CA LEU A 6 -20.16 -35.75 6.89
C LEU A 6 -18.85 -34.97 7.04
N ALA A 7 -17.80 -35.42 6.36
CA ALA A 7 -16.54 -34.71 6.29
C ALA A 7 -16.76 -33.39 5.56
N VAL A 8 -16.77 -32.29 6.32
CA VAL A 8 -16.66 -30.94 5.77
C VAL A 8 -15.25 -30.82 5.20
N ILE A 9 -15.11 -31.06 3.90
CA ILE A 9 -13.91 -30.71 3.16
C ILE A 9 -13.87 -29.18 3.16
N SER A 10 -13.12 -28.63 4.11
CA SER A 10 -12.71 -27.23 4.08
C SER A 10 -11.90 -27.02 2.81
N LEU A 11 -12.56 -26.50 1.78
CA LEU A 11 -11.91 -25.94 0.62
C LEU A 11 -11.13 -24.72 1.13
N ILE A 12 -9.87 -24.92 1.50
CA ILE A 12 -8.93 -23.84 1.74
C ILE A 12 -8.80 -23.13 0.40
N VAL A 13 -9.48 -21.98 0.31
CA VAL A 13 -9.35 -21.04 -0.79
C VAL A 13 -7.87 -20.67 -0.87
N LEU A 14 -7.19 -21.13 -1.91
CA LEU A 14 -5.87 -20.66 -2.35
C LEU A 14 -6.02 -19.21 -2.85
N ALA A 15 -6.35 -18.27 -1.96
CA ALA A 15 -6.25 -16.84 -2.20
C ALA A 15 -4.84 -16.40 -1.81
N GLY A 16 -3.84 -16.78 -2.60
CA GLY A 16 -2.47 -16.39 -2.29
C GLY A 16 -1.51 -16.82 -3.37
N SER A 17 -1.32 -15.99 -4.40
CA SER A 17 -0.07 -15.91 -5.19
C SER A 17 -0.13 -14.92 -6.37
N ILE A 18 -1.27 -14.28 -6.68
CA ILE A 18 -1.33 -13.35 -7.83
C ILE A 18 -0.73 -11.96 -7.50
N SER A 19 -0.61 -11.61 -6.22
CA SER A 19 -0.18 -10.28 -5.77
C SER A 19 1.29 -9.96 -6.08
N ALA A 20 2.16 -10.97 -6.20
CA ALA A 20 3.60 -10.76 -6.31
C ALA A 20 4.10 -10.58 -7.76
N LYS A 21 3.29 -10.90 -8.78
CA LYS A 21 3.68 -10.75 -10.20
C LYS A 21 3.87 -9.30 -10.62
N ASN A 22 3.29 -8.36 -9.90
CA ASN A 22 3.30 -6.93 -10.22
C ASN A 22 4.37 -6.15 -9.45
N LEU A 23 5.30 -6.82 -8.78
CA LEU A 23 6.39 -6.19 -8.03
C LEU A 23 7.65 -6.10 -8.88
N LEU A 24 8.32 -4.95 -8.84
CA LEU A 24 9.62 -4.74 -9.47
C LEU A 24 10.68 -4.52 -8.40
N GLU A 25 11.94 -4.81 -8.72
CA GLU A 25 13.03 -4.56 -7.80
C GLU A 25 13.22 -3.05 -7.60
N LYS A 26 12.84 -2.56 -6.41
CA LYS A 26 13.01 -1.16 -6.02
C LYS A 26 13.28 -1.08 -4.53
N THR A 27 14.51 -0.70 -4.17
CA THR A 27 14.91 -0.67 -2.76
C THR A 27 14.37 0.56 -2.04
N ILE A 28 13.71 0.35 -0.91
CA ILE A 28 13.43 1.38 0.09
C ILE A 28 14.23 1.11 1.36
N TYR A 29 14.51 2.17 2.10
CA TYR A 29 15.15 2.14 3.41
C TYR A 29 14.20 2.75 4.44
N PHE A 30 14.18 2.17 5.64
CA PHE A 30 13.33 2.63 6.74
C PHE A 30 13.99 2.29 8.08
N VAL A 31 13.47 2.84 9.18
CA VAL A 31 13.85 2.42 10.53
C VAL A 31 12.85 1.37 10.99
N ASN A 32 13.35 0.16 11.28
CA ASN A 32 12.50 -0.91 11.77
C ASN A 32 12.04 -0.58 13.20
N PRO A 33 10.71 -0.52 13.47
CA PRO A 33 10.18 -0.08 14.75
C PRO A 33 10.53 -1.04 15.91
N THR A 34 10.77 -2.32 15.60
CA THR A 34 11.07 -3.34 16.61
C THR A 34 12.54 -3.31 17.02
N THR A 35 13.45 -3.08 16.06
CA THR A 35 14.90 -3.13 16.33
C THR A 35 15.54 -1.75 16.44
N ASN A 36 14.84 -0.69 16.06
CA ASN A 36 15.36 0.68 15.90
C ASN A 36 16.60 0.80 15.01
N LYS A 37 16.83 -0.19 14.14
CA LYS A 37 17.93 -0.18 13.16
C LYS A 37 17.41 0.17 11.77
N ILE A 38 18.30 0.69 10.93
CA ILE A 38 18.02 0.88 9.51
C ILE A 38 17.88 -0.50 8.87
N ASP A 39 16.75 -0.72 8.22
CA ASP A 39 16.41 -1.93 7.46
C ASP A 39 16.06 -1.52 6.02
N SER A 40 15.92 -2.50 5.13
CA SER A 40 15.60 -2.26 3.71
C SER A 40 14.70 -3.34 3.13
N ALA A 41 13.92 -2.97 2.11
CA ALA A 41 13.10 -3.90 1.35
C ALA A 41 13.27 -3.65 -0.15
N LYS A 42 13.56 -4.71 -0.91
CA LYS A 42 13.73 -4.65 -2.37
C LYS A 42 12.45 -4.85 -3.16
N TYR A 43 11.60 -5.75 -2.68
CA TYR A 43 10.28 -6.03 -3.24
C TYR A 43 9.28 -5.81 -2.12
N TRP A 44 8.31 -4.94 -2.36
CA TRP A 44 7.44 -4.49 -1.29
C TRP A 44 6.09 -4.00 -1.80
N LYS A 45 5.15 -4.03 -0.86
CA LYS A 45 3.84 -3.38 -0.92
C LYS A 45 3.66 -2.57 0.36
N ILE A 46 3.09 -1.37 0.27
CA ILE A 46 2.78 -0.54 1.42
C ILE A 46 1.30 -0.20 1.36
N PHE A 47 0.52 -0.69 2.32
CA PHE A 47 -0.84 -0.22 2.52
C PHE A 47 -0.82 1.20 3.10
N VAL A 48 -1.62 2.09 2.51
CA VAL A 48 -1.62 3.54 2.81
C VAL A 48 -2.99 4.09 3.20
N GLY A 49 -4.01 3.24 3.32
CA GLY A 49 -5.34 3.61 3.75
C GLY A 49 -6.46 2.94 2.97
N SER A 50 -7.69 3.33 3.25
CA SER A 50 -8.89 2.80 2.60
C SER A 50 -9.69 3.91 1.94
N TYR A 51 -10.35 3.60 0.82
CA TYR A 51 -11.28 4.48 0.14
C TYR A 51 -12.69 3.86 0.15
N PRO A 52 -13.67 4.50 0.82
CA PRO A 52 -15.05 4.04 0.77
C PRO A 52 -15.63 4.30 -0.63
N ALA A 53 -16.12 3.24 -1.25
CA ALA A 53 -16.68 3.27 -2.60
C ALA A 53 -18.13 2.77 -2.61
N THR A 54 -18.96 3.47 -3.36
CA THR A 54 -20.36 3.10 -3.61
C THR A 54 -20.50 2.73 -5.07
N LEU A 55 -20.73 1.45 -5.35
CA LEU A 55 -20.83 0.93 -6.71
C LEU A 55 -22.29 0.67 -7.08
N GLN A 56 -22.62 0.96 -8.33
CA GLN A 56 -23.90 0.58 -8.93
C GLN A 56 -23.70 -0.69 -9.73
N ARG A 57 -24.42 -1.75 -9.37
CA ARG A 57 -24.37 -3.04 -10.08
C ARG A 57 -25.71 -3.33 -10.72
N LYS A 58 -25.68 -3.74 -11.99
CA LYS A 58 -26.85 -4.17 -12.75
C LYS A 58 -26.60 -5.57 -13.31
N PHE A 59 -27.48 -6.52 -12.99
CA PHE A 59 -27.53 -7.79 -13.70
C PHE A 59 -28.54 -7.72 -14.85
N PRO A 60 -28.33 -8.48 -15.94
CA PRO A 60 -29.31 -8.57 -17.01
C PRO A 60 -30.67 -9.04 -16.47
N GLY A 61 -31.71 -8.23 -16.66
CA GLY A 61 -33.07 -8.54 -16.22
C GLY A 61 -33.40 -8.19 -14.75
N GLU A 62 -32.45 -7.64 -13.98
CA GLU A 62 -32.67 -7.20 -12.60
C GLU A 62 -32.60 -5.67 -12.46
N GLU A 63 -33.19 -5.14 -11.39
CA GLU A 63 -33.02 -3.74 -11.00
C GLU A 63 -31.58 -3.45 -10.55
N THR A 64 -31.15 -2.20 -10.71
CA THR A 64 -29.82 -1.78 -10.27
C THR A 64 -29.75 -1.80 -8.74
N SER A 65 -28.72 -2.46 -8.20
CA SER A 65 -28.45 -2.53 -6.77
C SER A 65 -27.21 -1.73 -6.39
N THR A 66 -27.29 -0.93 -5.32
CA THR A 66 -26.13 -0.24 -4.74
C THR A 66 -25.34 -1.18 -3.83
N ILE A 67 -24.02 -1.15 -3.97
CA ILE A 67 -23.08 -1.91 -3.13
C ILE A 67 -22.10 -0.93 -2.49
N ASN A 68 -22.06 -0.92 -1.16
CA ASN A 68 -21.03 -0.19 -0.42
C ASN A 68 -19.85 -1.13 -0.14
N THR A 69 -18.64 -0.64 -0.34
CA THR A 69 -17.40 -1.38 -0.08
C THR A 69 -16.28 -0.43 0.30
N ASP A 70 -15.21 -0.95 0.87
CA ASP A 70 -13.98 -0.20 1.10
C ASP A 70 -12.86 -0.81 0.26
N LEU A 71 -12.14 0.04 -0.45
CA LEU A 71 -10.97 -0.34 -1.25
C LEU A 71 -9.71 -0.07 -0.44
N ASN A 72 -8.93 -1.11 -0.17
CA ASN A 72 -7.62 -0.98 0.46
C ASN A 72 -6.62 -0.45 -0.56
N LEU A 73 -6.12 0.76 -0.32
CA LEU A 73 -5.15 1.41 -1.18
C LEU A 73 -3.75 0.97 -0.80
N THR A 74 -3.00 0.52 -1.80
CA THR A 74 -1.65 -0.02 -1.64
C THR A 74 -0.73 0.56 -2.70
N ILE A 75 0.46 0.97 -2.27
CA ILE A 75 1.53 1.38 -3.14
C ILE A 75 2.49 0.21 -3.37
N LEU A 76 2.88 -0.02 -4.63
CA LEU A 76 3.73 -1.13 -5.05
C LEU A 76 5.13 -0.66 -5.43
N SER A 77 6.13 -1.52 -5.18
CA SER A 77 7.51 -1.31 -5.65
C SER A 77 7.65 -1.07 -7.17
N SER A 78 6.66 -1.48 -7.98
CA SER A 78 6.59 -1.19 -9.42
C SER A 78 6.23 0.25 -9.78
N GLY A 79 5.88 1.10 -8.79
CA GLY A 79 5.54 2.50 -9.03
C GLY A 79 4.05 2.76 -9.23
N TYR A 80 3.21 1.72 -9.18
CA TYR A 80 1.76 1.83 -9.24
C TYR A 80 1.15 1.91 -7.84
N ALA A 81 -0.03 2.53 -7.76
CA ALA A 81 -0.91 2.38 -6.62
C ALA A 81 -2.19 1.65 -7.06
N GLU A 82 -2.62 0.69 -6.27
CA GLU A 82 -3.79 -0.15 -6.52
C GLU A 82 -4.75 -0.08 -5.35
N GLY A 83 -6.05 -0.06 -5.63
CA GLY A 83 -7.10 -0.26 -4.64
C GLY A 83 -7.69 -1.66 -4.80
N TYR A 84 -7.75 -2.43 -3.72
CA TYR A 84 -8.41 -3.75 -3.72
C TYR A 84 -9.47 -3.85 -2.62
N GLY A 85 -10.66 -4.31 -3.00
CA GLY A 85 -11.78 -4.51 -2.09
C GLY A 85 -12.41 -5.88 -2.28
N TYR A 86 -13.03 -6.37 -1.21
CA TYR A 86 -13.90 -7.55 -1.25
C TYR A 86 -15.30 -7.16 -0.82
N SER A 87 -16.27 -7.56 -1.63
CA SER A 87 -17.69 -7.49 -1.28
C SER A 87 -18.26 -8.89 -1.14
N LYS A 88 -19.48 -9.01 -0.58
CA LYS A 88 -20.26 -10.27 -0.57
C LYS A 88 -20.50 -10.85 -1.98
N LYS A 89 -20.15 -10.10 -3.03
CA LYS A 89 -20.48 -10.39 -4.42
C LYS A 89 -19.27 -10.38 -5.37
N GLY A 90 -18.04 -10.29 -4.85
CA GLY A 90 -16.84 -10.40 -5.65
C GLY A 90 -15.72 -9.45 -5.24
N ARG A 91 -14.58 -9.61 -5.92
CA ARG A 91 -13.41 -8.74 -5.83
C ARG A 91 -13.62 -7.49 -6.70
N ILE A 92 -13.19 -6.34 -6.17
CA ILE A 92 -13.21 -5.05 -6.85
C ILE A 92 -11.78 -4.53 -6.83
N ASP A 93 -11.30 -4.06 -7.98
CA ASP A 93 -9.97 -3.50 -8.15
C ASP A 93 -10.09 -2.12 -8.82
N CYS A 94 -9.28 -1.15 -8.42
CA CYS A 94 -9.13 0.13 -9.10
C CYS A 94 -7.66 0.54 -9.19
N GLU A 95 -7.33 1.37 -10.18
CA GLU A 95 -6.02 2.02 -10.28
C GLU A 95 -6.06 3.36 -9.53
N ALA A 96 -4.98 3.68 -8.83
CA ALA A 96 -4.81 4.96 -8.16
C ALA A 96 -3.53 5.65 -8.64
N THR A 97 -3.56 6.98 -8.71
CA THR A 97 -2.39 7.79 -9.07
C THR A 97 -1.88 8.54 -7.85
N LEU A 98 -0.58 8.47 -7.58
CA LEU A 98 0.06 9.24 -6.52
C LEU A 98 0.24 10.70 -6.94
N MET A 99 -0.25 11.61 -6.10
CA MET A 99 -0.28 13.04 -6.36
C MET A 99 0.27 13.86 -5.17
N THR A 100 0.79 15.05 -5.42
CA THR A 100 1.11 16.02 -4.36
C THR A 100 0.07 17.12 -4.23
N ASP A 101 -0.13 17.57 -3.00
CA ASP A 101 -0.95 18.73 -2.65
C ASP A 101 -0.08 20.00 -2.55
N ASN A 102 0.42 20.46 -3.69
CA ASN A 102 1.10 21.76 -3.86
C ASN A 102 0.22 22.70 -4.71
N SER A 103 0.71 23.90 -5.04
CA SER A 103 -0.04 24.87 -5.86
C SER A 103 -0.47 24.34 -7.23
N THR A 104 0.16 23.27 -7.72
CA THR A 104 -0.16 22.59 -8.98
C THR A 104 -0.18 21.08 -8.73
N SER A 105 -1.34 20.53 -8.38
CA SER A 105 -1.54 19.09 -8.23
C SER A 105 -0.84 18.32 -9.35
N GLN A 106 0.23 17.62 -9.01
CA GLN A 106 1.10 16.95 -9.98
C GLN A 106 1.20 15.46 -9.66
N LYS A 107 1.30 14.66 -10.72
CA LYS A 107 1.60 13.23 -10.62
C LYS A 107 3.02 13.03 -10.11
N VAL A 108 3.18 12.13 -9.16
CA VAL A 108 4.47 11.81 -8.54
C VAL A 108 5.00 10.51 -9.11
N SER A 109 6.19 10.57 -9.72
CA SER A 109 6.98 9.37 -10.01
C SER A 109 7.78 8.96 -8.79
N PHE A 110 7.89 7.67 -8.50
CA PHE A 110 8.64 7.23 -7.33
C PHE A 110 10.13 7.51 -7.46
N ASP A 111 10.64 7.64 -8.70
CA ASP A 111 12.04 8.00 -8.93
C ASP A 111 12.36 9.46 -8.58
N SER A 112 11.33 10.31 -8.49
CA SER A 112 11.49 11.70 -8.05
C SER A 112 11.36 11.86 -6.53
N ILE A 113 10.87 10.86 -5.81
CA ILE A 113 10.71 10.89 -4.35
C ILE A 113 12.08 10.76 -3.68
N GLU A 114 12.36 11.63 -2.72
CA GLU A 114 13.50 11.53 -1.81
C GLU A 114 13.11 10.72 -0.58
N TYR A 115 12.01 11.13 0.08
CA TYR A 115 11.44 10.43 1.24
C TYR A 115 9.94 10.71 1.40
N VAL A 116 9.26 9.78 2.06
CA VAL A 116 7.86 9.86 2.51
C VAL A 116 7.85 9.78 4.03
N TYR A 117 7.04 10.58 4.70
CA TYR A 117 7.00 10.72 6.16
C TYR A 117 5.58 11.07 6.66
N ASN A 118 5.42 11.26 7.97
CA ASN A 118 4.18 11.46 8.70
C ASN A 118 3.17 10.33 8.43
N GLY A 119 3.65 9.08 8.54
CA GLY A 119 2.86 7.90 8.24
C GLY A 119 2.34 7.84 6.80
N GLY A 120 3.00 8.50 5.85
CA GLY A 120 2.56 8.55 4.46
C GLY A 120 1.81 9.82 4.06
N ALA A 121 1.41 10.69 4.99
CA ALA A 121 0.66 11.88 4.62
C ALA A 121 1.48 12.92 3.86
N ASN A 122 2.81 12.90 3.98
CA ASN A 122 3.68 13.90 3.38
C ASN A 122 4.81 13.27 2.57
N VAL A 123 5.26 13.99 1.54
CA VAL A 123 6.34 13.58 0.64
C VAL A 123 7.31 14.72 0.37
N LYS A 124 8.58 14.36 0.24
CA LYS A 124 9.64 15.24 -0.28
C LYS A 124 10.06 14.75 -1.65
N ILE A 125 9.81 15.57 -2.66
CA ILE A 125 10.32 15.36 -4.03
C ILE A 125 11.69 16.04 -4.15
N LYS A 126 12.59 15.42 -4.91
CA LYS A 126 13.91 15.99 -5.26
C LYS A 126 13.74 17.41 -5.80
N ASN A 127 14.52 18.35 -5.26
CA ASN A 127 14.54 19.76 -5.67
C ASN A 127 13.20 20.51 -5.49
N GLN A 128 12.25 19.98 -4.74
CA GLN A 128 10.97 20.65 -4.46
C GLN A 128 10.73 20.76 -2.96
N PRO A 129 9.97 21.75 -2.46
CA PRO A 129 9.52 21.78 -1.06
C PRO A 129 8.74 20.50 -0.70
N ALA A 130 8.74 20.15 0.58
CA ALA A 130 7.87 19.06 1.05
C ALA A 130 6.40 19.47 0.93
N SER A 131 5.53 18.52 0.60
CA SER A 131 4.10 18.76 0.40
C SER A 131 3.27 17.60 0.95
N GLY A 132 1.96 17.82 1.08
CA GLY A 132 1.01 16.73 1.32
C GLY A 132 1.01 15.75 0.15
N MET A 133 0.70 14.50 0.45
CA MET A 133 0.58 13.40 -0.50
C MET A 133 -0.84 12.84 -0.44
N TYR A 134 -1.41 12.55 -1.60
CA TYR A 134 -2.73 11.92 -1.72
C TYR A 134 -2.77 10.95 -2.90
N LEU A 135 -3.77 10.08 -2.90
CA LEU A 135 -4.08 9.23 -4.05
C LEU A 135 -5.28 9.80 -4.78
N ASP A 136 -5.15 9.93 -6.10
CA ASP A 136 -6.29 10.15 -7.00
C ASP A 136 -6.85 8.77 -7.39
N VAL A 137 -8.04 8.46 -6.90
CA VAL A 137 -8.78 7.23 -7.20
C VAL A 137 -9.92 7.59 -8.14
N GLU A 138 -9.71 7.37 -9.44
CA GLU A 138 -10.70 7.62 -10.49
C GLU A 138 -11.30 9.05 -10.45
N GLY A 139 -10.48 10.07 -10.16
CA GLY A 139 -10.88 11.47 -10.04
C GLY A 139 -11.20 11.92 -8.61
N ASN A 140 -11.15 11.01 -7.63
CA ASN A 140 -11.42 11.31 -6.23
C ASN A 140 -10.11 11.48 -5.45
N LYS A 141 -9.92 12.65 -4.83
CA LYS A 141 -8.80 12.93 -3.93
C LYS A 141 -8.97 12.18 -2.60
N VAL A 142 -8.13 11.17 -2.36
CA VAL A 142 -8.10 10.37 -1.13
C VAL A 142 -6.85 10.70 -0.34
N MET A 143 -7.05 11.30 0.83
CA MET A 143 -5.96 11.55 1.77
C MET A 143 -5.49 10.23 2.40
N LEU A 144 -4.19 10.07 2.52
CA LEU A 144 -3.60 8.84 3.05
C LEU A 144 -3.82 8.74 4.56
N ALA A 145 -4.16 7.55 5.03
CA ALA A 145 -4.17 7.24 6.45
C ALA A 145 -2.71 7.34 6.92
N ARG A 146 -2.46 7.99 8.06
CA ARG A 146 -1.11 8.17 8.64
C ARG A 146 -0.54 6.85 9.18
N CYS A 147 -0.51 5.83 8.34
CA CYS A 147 -0.07 4.48 8.64
C CYS A 147 0.52 3.88 7.35
N LEU A 148 1.76 3.39 7.45
CA LEU A 148 2.39 2.64 6.37
C LEU A 148 2.61 1.20 6.84
N ALA A 149 1.72 0.29 6.43
CA ALA A 149 1.90 -1.14 6.68
C ALA A 149 2.67 -1.75 5.50
N LEU A 150 3.97 -1.96 5.70
CA LEU A 150 4.90 -2.51 4.71
C LEU A 150 4.90 -4.04 4.77
N THR A 151 4.52 -4.68 3.67
CA THR A 151 4.78 -6.11 3.43
C THR A 151 6.07 -6.26 2.63
N LYS A 152 7.05 -6.95 3.20
CA LYS A 152 8.31 -7.30 2.53
C LYS A 152 8.14 -8.58 1.72
N TYR A 153 8.81 -8.67 0.58
CA TYR A 153 8.89 -9.88 -0.23
C TYR A 153 10.36 -10.23 -0.47
N ARG A 154 10.66 -11.53 -0.40
CA ARG A 154 11.95 -12.09 -0.78
C ARG A 154 11.83 -12.89 -2.06
N LEU A 155 12.85 -12.79 -2.90
CA LEU A 155 12.99 -13.64 -4.07
C LEU A 155 13.47 -15.01 -3.64
N VAL A 156 12.66 -16.03 -3.92
CA VAL A 156 12.98 -17.44 -3.72
C VAL A 156 13.21 -18.05 -5.09
N VAL A 157 14.40 -18.62 -5.27
CA VAL A 157 14.78 -19.33 -6.49
C VAL A 157 14.76 -20.82 -6.18
N VAL A 158 13.91 -21.58 -6.87
CA VAL A 158 13.86 -23.04 -6.79
C VAL A 158 14.08 -23.56 -8.19
N GLU A 159 15.18 -24.29 -8.39
CA GLU A 159 15.64 -24.69 -9.74
C GLU A 159 15.81 -23.44 -10.64
N GLU A 160 14.97 -23.29 -11.67
CA GLU A 160 14.94 -22.13 -12.58
C GLU A 160 13.80 -21.14 -12.27
N ASP A 161 12.87 -21.52 -11.39
CA ASP A 161 11.70 -20.72 -11.07
C ASP A 161 12.01 -19.61 -10.06
N ARG A 162 11.74 -18.37 -10.46
CA ARG A 162 11.91 -17.17 -9.65
C ARG A 162 10.58 -16.70 -9.09
N ASN A 163 10.36 -16.92 -7.80
CA ASN A 163 9.10 -16.60 -7.13
C ASN A 163 9.30 -15.63 -5.98
N LEU A 164 8.44 -14.63 -5.87
CA LEU A 164 8.41 -13.73 -4.72
C LEU A 164 7.51 -14.31 -3.63
N LYS A 165 8.04 -14.45 -2.42
CA LYS A 165 7.29 -14.89 -1.23
C LYS A 165 7.29 -13.78 -0.17
N PRO A 166 6.18 -13.57 0.56
CA PRO A 166 6.17 -12.67 1.71
C PRO A 166 7.28 -13.03 2.72
N ASP A 167 7.90 -11.99 3.28
CA ASP A 167 9.04 -12.07 4.21
C ASP A 167 8.80 -11.23 5.48
N GLY A 168 7.52 -11.03 5.80
CA GLY A 168 7.05 -10.34 7.00
C GLY A 168 6.46 -8.96 6.75
N ASP A 169 5.63 -8.55 7.69
CA ASP A 169 4.95 -7.25 7.71
C ASP A 169 5.55 -6.37 8.80
N VAL A 170 5.62 -5.06 8.53
CA VAL A 170 6.16 -4.08 9.47
C VAL A 170 5.44 -2.74 9.29
N ASN A 171 5.02 -2.13 10.40
CA ASN A 171 4.45 -0.77 10.37
C ASN A 171 5.59 0.23 10.46
N ILE A 172 5.75 1.07 9.44
CA ILE A 172 6.79 2.08 9.38
C ILE A 172 6.15 3.47 9.45
N SER A 173 6.89 4.46 9.92
CA SER A 173 6.42 5.85 9.95
C SER A 173 6.90 6.65 8.72
N PHE A 174 8.06 6.29 8.18
CA PHE A 174 8.65 6.90 6.99
C PHE A 174 9.46 5.87 6.20
N PHE A 175 9.75 6.18 4.94
CA PHE A 175 10.73 5.46 4.12
C PHE A 175 11.43 6.39 3.13
N THR A 176 12.58 5.96 2.63
CA THR A 176 13.38 6.70 1.66
C THR A 176 13.84 5.80 0.53
N PHE A 177 14.13 6.38 -0.64
CA PHE A 177 14.76 5.65 -1.75
C PHE A 177 16.30 5.66 -1.68
N SER A 178 16.88 6.35 -0.71
CA SER A 178 18.32 6.39 -0.46
C SER A 178 18.63 6.30 1.02
N LYS A 179 19.58 5.42 1.38
CA LYS A 179 20.05 5.27 2.76
C LYS A 179 20.56 6.59 3.35
N ALA A 180 21.14 7.46 2.52
CA ALA A 180 21.64 8.77 2.95
C ALA A 180 20.53 9.74 3.38
N ALA A 181 19.30 9.55 2.90
CA ALA A 181 18.16 10.40 3.24
C ALA A 181 17.51 10.03 4.59
N ILE A 182 17.89 8.90 5.21
CA ILE A 182 17.29 8.43 6.47
C ILE A 182 17.35 9.47 7.60
N PRO A 183 18.51 10.11 7.90
CA PRO A 183 18.58 11.08 9.01
C PRO A 183 17.67 12.29 8.78
N VAL A 184 17.52 12.72 7.53
CA VAL A 184 16.67 13.86 7.14
C VAL A 184 15.20 13.48 7.26
N ALA A 185 14.81 12.32 6.74
CA ALA A 185 13.44 11.80 6.85
C ALA A 185 13.03 11.58 8.31
N GLN A 186 13.90 11.01 9.14
CA GLN A 186 13.63 10.80 10.56
C GLN A 186 13.45 12.12 11.32
N LYS A 187 14.22 13.16 10.97
CA LYS A 187 14.03 14.50 11.55
C LYS A 187 12.69 15.10 11.14
N ALA A 188 12.30 14.96 9.87
CA ALA A 188 11.01 15.42 9.37
C ALA A 188 9.83 14.70 10.06
N GLU A 189 9.96 13.38 10.28
CA GLU A 189 8.98 12.57 11.01
C GLU A 189 8.74 13.14 12.42
N LYS A 190 9.80 13.30 13.20
CA LYS A 190 9.72 13.81 14.58
C LYS A 190 9.11 15.21 14.65
N GLN A 191 9.36 16.05 13.65
CA GLN A 191 8.76 17.38 13.56
C GLN A 191 7.25 17.32 13.27
N ALA A 192 6.82 16.39 12.41
CA ALA A 192 5.41 16.19 12.09
C ALA A 192 4.62 15.59 13.28
N GLU A 193 5.22 14.65 14.01
CA GLU A 193 4.67 14.10 15.25
C GLU A 193 4.45 15.19 16.31
N ALA A 194 5.44 16.08 16.50
CA ALA A 194 5.32 17.18 17.47
C ALA A 194 4.22 18.20 17.12
N GLN A 195 3.83 18.30 15.84
CA GLN A 195 2.78 19.20 15.37
C GLN A 195 1.38 18.56 15.39
N THR A 196 1.30 17.24 15.61
CA THR A 196 0.03 16.51 15.69
C THR A 196 -0.14 15.94 17.09
N PRO A 197 -0.58 16.75 18.08
CA PRO A 197 -0.87 16.20 19.40
C PRO A 197 -2.07 15.26 19.27
N ASN A 198 -1.85 13.99 19.63
CA ASN A 198 -2.78 12.87 19.75
C ASN A 198 -4.27 13.23 19.53
N GLN A 199 -4.81 12.81 18.38
CA GLN A 199 -6.25 12.56 18.23
C GLN A 199 -6.57 11.17 18.75
#